data_AF-A0A261KXH9-F1
#
_entry.id   AF-A0A261KXH9-F1
#
_cell.length_a   1.000
_cell.length_b   1.000
_cell.length_c   1.000
_cell.angle_alpha   90.00
_cell.angle_beta   90.00
_cell.angle_gamma   90.00
#
_symmetry.space_group_name_H-M   'P 1'
#
loop_
_entity.id
_entity.type
_entity.pdbx_description
1 polymer ?
#
loop_
_entity_poly.entity_id
_entity_poly.type
_entity_poly.pdbx_seq_one_letter_code
_entity_poly.pdbx_strand_id
1 'polypeptide(L)'
;LQLAIFNSCDGLGLARQLAKLHIPAIIVMREEVPDVVAHKFLQDFLQLFTNDKSLYISVREAREKLQVMEDKFPGASWLPVICQNSAEVSPSWKNLSVIPGKDVVEFNPPKSSFERGA
;
A
#
# COMPACT_ATOMS: atom_id res chain seq x y z
N LEU A 1 5.00 -6.49 -13.91
CA LEU A 1 4.85 -6.15 -12.46
C LEU A 1 4.66 -4.63 -12.37
N GLN A 2 3.64 -4.14 -11.66
CA GLN A 2 3.21 -2.73 -11.73
C GLN A 2 3.49 -1.93 -10.43
N LEU A 3 3.41 -2.58 -9.26
CA LEU A 3 3.72 -2.01 -7.96
C LEU A 3 4.40 -3.09 -7.11
N ALA A 4 5.47 -2.73 -6.40
CA ALA A 4 6.12 -3.59 -5.42
C ALA A 4 6.22 -2.90 -4.06
N ILE A 5 5.99 -3.63 -2.96
CA ILE A 5 6.02 -3.09 -1.59
C ILE A 5 6.96 -3.95 -0.76
N PHE A 6 7.98 -3.33 -0.16
CA PHE A 6 8.99 -4.00 0.65
C PHE A 6 8.97 -3.47 2.08
N ASN A 7 8.33 -4.25 2.95
CA ASN A 7 8.20 -4.00 4.37
C ASN A 7 9.37 -4.65 5.17
N SER A 8 10.60 -4.50 4.71
CA SER A 8 11.75 -5.25 5.23
C SER A 8 12.99 -4.37 5.40
N CYS A 9 13.84 -4.75 6.35
CA CYS A 9 14.98 -4.00 6.90
C CYS A 9 16.10 -3.56 5.92
N ASP A 10 16.10 -4.00 4.66
CA ASP A 10 17.00 -3.49 3.61
C ASP A 10 16.21 -3.02 2.37
N GLY A 11 15.25 -2.13 2.58
CA GLY A 11 14.40 -1.60 1.50
C GLY A 11 15.17 -0.81 0.44
N LEU A 12 16.26 -0.13 0.80
CA LEU A 12 17.03 0.74 -0.10
C LEU A 12 17.99 -0.03 -1.02
N GLY A 13 18.69 -1.06 -0.50
CA GLY A 13 19.52 -1.94 -1.32
C GLY A 13 18.68 -2.66 -2.38
N LEU A 14 17.50 -3.13 -1.96
CA LEU A 14 16.53 -3.79 -2.82
C LEU A 14 15.90 -2.82 -3.85
N ALA A 15 15.51 -1.61 -3.45
CA ALA A 15 14.99 -0.60 -4.37
C ALA A 15 15.93 -0.31 -5.53
N ARG A 16 17.25 -0.21 -5.28
CA ARG A 16 18.26 0.05 -6.31
C ARG A 16 18.43 -1.10 -7.29
N GLN A 17 18.34 -2.34 -6.82
CA GLN A 17 18.36 -3.52 -7.68
C GLN A 17 17.10 -3.57 -8.56
N LEU A 18 15.95 -3.25 -7.96
CA LEU A 18 14.65 -3.29 -8.63
C LEU A 18 14.39 -2.10 -9.56
N ALA A 19 15.10 -0.99 -9.39
CA ALA A 19 15.11 0.11 -10.36
C ALA A 19 15.53 -0.36 -11.77
N LYS A 20 16.31 -1.45 -11.86
CA LYS A 20 16.69 -2.08 -13.13
C LYS A 20 15.57 -2.92 -13.76
N LEU A 21 14.49 -3.22 -13.04
CA LEU A 21 13.40 -4.10 -13.47
C LEU A 21 12.20 -3.36 -14.08
N HIS A 22 12.36 -2.09 -14.46
CA HIS A 22 11.30 -1.27 -15.08
C HIS A 22 9.96 -1.29 -14.31
N ILE A 23 10.01 -1.40 -12.98
CA ILE A 23 8.80 -1.36 -12.16
C ILE A 23 8.35 0.10 -12.05
N PRO A 24 7.08 0.43 -12.39
CA PRO A 24 6.60 1.81 -12.36
C PRO A 24 6.71 2.48 -10.99
N ALA A 25 6.36 1.76 -9.92
CA ALA A 25 6.49 2.26 -8.57
C ALA A 25 6.88 1.17 -7.58
N ILE A 26 7.72 1.54 -6.62
CA ILE A 26 8.17 0.70 -5.53
C ILE A 26 7.96 1.46 -4.23
N ILE A 27 7.35 0.84 -3.22
CA ILE A 27 7.28 1.39 -1.86
C ILE A 27 8.25 0.60 -0.99
N VAL A 28 9.19 1.29 -0.35
CA VAL A 28 10.19 0.67 0.54
C VAL A 28 10.27 1.39 1.87
N MET A 29 10.73 0.67 2.89
CA MET A 29 11.09 1.26 4.18
C MET A 29 12.55 1.69 4.12
N ARG A 30 12.83 2.94 4.50
CA ARG A 30 14.18 3.54 4.43
C ARG A 30 15.19 2.87 5.34
N GLU A 31 14.72 2.32 6.46
CA GLU A 31 15.52 1.77 7.55
C GLU A 31 14.82 0.52 8.10
N GLU A 32 15.46 -0.15 9.05
CA GLU A 32 14.85 -1.26 9.78
C GLU A 32 13.53 -0.81 10.43
N VAL A 33 12.46 -1.52 10.09
CA VAL A 33 11.11 -1.18 10.55
C VAL A 33 10.65 -2.26 11.53
N PRO A 34 10.14 -1.88 12.71
CA PRO A 34 9.44 -2.83 13.56
C PRO A 34 8.23 -3.42 12.83
N ASP A 35 8.03 -4.74 12.92
CA ASP A 35 6.95 -5.44 12.23
C ASP A 35 5.60 -4.75 12.43
N VAL A 36 5.29 -4.28 13.63
CA VAL A 36 4.01 -3.62 13.93
C VAL A 36 3.79 -2.34 13.12
N VAL A 37 4.84 -1.56 12.86
CA VAL A 37 4.79 -0.34 12.05
C VAL A 37 4.58 -0.70 10.58
N ALA A 38 5.29 -1.71 10.09
CA ALA A 38 5.16 -2.20 8.72
C ALA A 38 3.75 -2.74 8.42
N HIS A 39 3.20 -3.57 9.31
CA HIS A 39 1.84 -4.10 9.17
C HIS A 39 0.80 -2.98 9.20
N LYS A 40 0.93 -2.03 10.13
CA LYS A 40 0.01 -0.90 10.26
C LYS A 40 0.02 -0.03 9.00
N PHE A 41 1.21 0.31 8.51
CA PHE A 41 1.36 1.05 7.25
C PHE A 41 0.66 0.32 6.11
N LEU A 42 0.94 -0.98 5.93
CA LEU A 42 0.40 -1.76 4.81
C LEU A 42 -1.12 -1.81 4.84
N GLN A 43 -1.72 -2.04 6.02
CA GLN A 43 -3.17 -2.08 6.19
C GLN A 43 -3.82 -0.74 5.82
N ASP A 44 -3.30 0.36 6.38
CA ASP A 44 -3.83 1.70 6.10
C ASP A 44 -3.63 2.09 4.64
N PHE A 45 -2.46 1.82 4.07
CA PHE A 45 -2.16 2.06 2.67
C PHE A 45 -3.10 1.29 1.75
N LEU A 46 -3.27 -0.02 1.95
CA LEU A 46 -4.14 -0.85 1.12
C LEU A 46 -5.57 -0.35 1.20
N GLN A 47 -6.09 -0.09 2.41
CA GLN A 47 -7.44 0.45 2.58
C GLN A 47 -7.66 1.77 1.82
N LEU A 48 -6.68 2.68 1.84
CA LEU A 48 -6.77 3.94 1.13
C LEU A 48 -6.68 3.76 -0.38
N PHE A 49 -5.73 2.95 -0.84
CA PHE A 49 -5.44 2.73 -2.25
C PHE A 49 -6.54 1.95 -2.97
N THR A 50 -7.15 0.96 -2.32
CA THR A 50 -8.30 0.22 -2.88
C THR A 50 -9.55 1.08 -2.99
N ASN A 51 -9.65 2.16 -2.20
CA ASN A 51 -10.75 3.13 -2.23
C ASN A 51 -10.49 4.28 -3.23
N ASP A 52 -9.90 3.96 -4.39
CA ASP A 52 -9.68 4.89 -5.51
C ASP A 52 -8.73 6.08 -5.26
N LYS A 53 -8.04 6.13 -4.11
CA LYS A 53 -7.00 7.15 -3.89
C LYS A 53 -5.76 6.84 -4.73
N SER A 54 -5.12 7.90 -5.24
CA SER A 54 -3.87 7.74 -6.00
C SER A 54 -2.76 7.21 -5.11
N LEU A 55 -1.79 6.50 -5.71
CA LEU A 55 -0.66 5.91 -4.98
C LEU A 55 0.00 6.89 -4.02
N TYR A 56 0.28 8.10 -4.50
CA TYR A 56 0.94 9.15 -3.71
C TYR A 56 0.09 9.60 -2.52
N ILE A 57 -1.22 9.80 -2.72
CA ILE A 57 -2.13 10.23 -1.67
C ILE A 57 -2.30 9.13 -0.62
N SER A 58 -2.46 7.88 -1.05
CA SER A 58 -2.57 6.73 -0.15
C SER A 58 -1.34 6.55 0.72
N VAL A 59 -0.13 6.69 0.16
CA VAL A 59 1.11 6.63 0.94
C VAL A 59 1.23 7.80 1.91
N ARG A 60 0.93 9.03 1.46
CA ARG A 60 1.00 10.21 2.33
C ARG A 60 0.07 10.08 3.54
N GLU A 61 -1.20 9.76 3.32
CA GLU A 61 -2.17 9.61 4.40
C GLU A 61 -1.87 8.40 5.29
N ALA A 62 -1.36 7.30 4.73
CA ALA A 62 -0.90 6.17 5.55
C ALA A 62 0.27 6.56 6.46
N ARG A 63 1.19 7.42 6.00
CA ARG A 63 2.28 7.98 6.83
C ARG A 63 1.76 8.89 7.92
N GLU A 64 0.77 9.74 7.62
CA GLU A 64 0.12 10.60 8.63
C GLU A 64 -0.51 9.74 9.74
N LYS A 65 -1.17 8.63 9.39
CA LYS A 65 -1.72 7.69 10.37
C LYS A 65 -0.67 6.99 11.23
N LEU A 66 0.59 6.90 10.81
CA LEU A 66 1.69 6.35 11.63
C LEU A 66 2.18 7.34 12.69
N GLN A 67 1.84 8.64 12.61
CA GLN A 67 2.28 9.63 13.60
C GLN A 67 1.82 9.27 15.02
N VAL A 68 0.66 8.61 15.15
CA VAL A 68 0.15 8.13 16.46
C VAL A 68 1.03 7.06 17.11
N MET A 69 1.97 6.48 16.35
CA MET A 69 2.90 5.47 16.82
C MET A 69 4.28 6.05 17.17
N GLU A 70 4.54 7.35 16.89
CA GLU A 70 5.86 7.95 17.08
C GLU A 70 6.30 8.05 18.54
N ASP A 71 5.35 8.08 19.49
CA ASP A 71 5.65 8.02 20.93
C ASP A 71 6.40 6.74 21.32
N LYS A 72 6.17 5.64 20.59
CA LYS A 72 6.80 4.33 20.83
C LYS A 72 7.85 3.98 19.78
N PHE A 73 7.70 4.48 18.56
CA PHE A 73 8.55 4.19 17.42
C PHE A 73 8.92 5.52 16.73
N PRO A 74 9.94 6.23 17.27
CA PRO A 74 10.32 7.54 16.76
C PRO A 74 10.62 7.51 15.25
N GLY A 75 10.02 8.45 14.50
CA GLY A 75 10.23 8.55 13.06
C GLY A 75 9.49 7.51 12.20
N ALA A 76 8.58 6.71 12.78
CA ALA A 76 7.80 5.71 12.05
C ALA A 76 7.09 6.28 10.79
N SER A 77 6.58 7.51 10.84
CA SER A 77 5.91 8.14 9.70
C SER A 77 6.86 8.46 8.52
N TRP A 78 8.16 8.58 8.78
CA TRP A 78 9.17 8.94 7.78
C TRP A 78 9.74 7.73 7.03
N LEU A 79 9.53 6.52 7.54
CA LEU A 79 10.10 5.28 6.99
C LEU A 79 9.58 4.92 5.59
N PRO A 80 8.27 4.96 5.29
CA PRO A 80 7.77 4.52 3.98
C PRO A 80 8.11 5.56 2.91
N VAL A 81 8.77 5.14 1.82
CA VAL A 81 9.08 6.01 0.68
C VAL A 81 8.68 5.37 -0.65
N ILE A 82 8.30 6.23 -1.58
CA ILE A 82 8.01 5.84 -2.97
C ILE A 82 9.29 6.05 -3.78
N CYS A 83 9.75 4.99 -4.43
CA CYS A 83 10.71 5.02 -5.52
C CYS A 83 9.94 4.85 -6.82
N GLN A 84 9.80 5.92 -7.59
CA GLN A 84 9.07 5.91 -8.85
C GLN A 84 10.04 5.89 -10.04
N ASN A 85 9.75 5.07 -11.04
CA ASN A 85 10.40 5.17 -12.34
C ASN A 85 9.65 6.22 -13.18
N SER A 86 10.25 7.40 -13.38
CA SER A 86 9.62 8.51 -14.11
C SER A 86 9.33 8.22 -15.59
N ALA A 87 9.91 7.15 -16.15
CA ALA A 87 9.61 6.70 -17.51
C ALA A 87 8.28 5.92 -17.62
N GLU A 88 7.62 5.63 -16.48
CA GLU A 88 6.44 4.76 -16.40
C GLU A 88 5.26 5.48 -15.74
N VAL A 89 4.03 5.10 -16.12
CA VAL A 89 2.80 5.67 -15.57
C VAL A 89 2.55 5.15 -14.15
N SER A 90 2.21 6.05 -13.21
CA SER A 90 1.84 5.67 -11.85
C SER A 90 0.69 4.65 -11.84
N PRO A 91 0.81 3.52 -11.11
CA PRO A 91 -0.26 2.56 -11.02
C PRO A 91 -1.45 3.13 -10.23
N SER A 92 -2.66 2.86 -10.70
CA SER A 92 -3.91 3.06 -9.97
C SER A 92 -4.50 1.71 -9.59
N TRP A 93 -5.30 1.65 -8.53
CA TRP A 93 -5.96 0.39 -8.13
C TRP A 93 -6.76 -0.23 -9.28
N LYS A 94 -7.52 0.58 -10.03
CA LYS A 94 -8.28 0.15 -11.22
C LYS A 94 -7.42 -0.52 -12.28
N ASN A 95 -6.21 0.00 -12.53
CA ASN A 95 -5.28 -0.56 -13.51
C ASN A 95 -4.63 -1.85 -13.01
N LEU A 96 -4.52 -2.03 -11.69
CA LEU A 96 -4.01 -3.25 -11.07
C LEU A 96 -5.08 -4.36 -10.97
N SER A 97 -6.35 -3.98 -10.84
CA SER A 97 -7.48 -4.91 -10.76
C SER A 97 -7.91 -5.50 -12.10
N VAL A 98 -7.23 -5.17 -13.21
CA VAL A 98 -7.46 -5.83 -14.50
C VAL A 98 -6.88 -7.24 -14.42
N ILE A 99 -7.70 -8.19 -13.97
CA ILE A 99 -7.44 -9.61 -14.19
C ILE A 99 -7.66 -9.84 -15.70
N PRO A 100 -6.65 -10.25 -16.49
CA PRO A 100 -6.90 -10.64 -17.86
C PRO A 100 -7.77 -11.92 -17.84
N GLY A 101 -9.08 -11.76 -18.05
CA GLY A 101 -9.98 -12.86 -18.38
C GLY A 101 -10.83 -13.48 -17.28
N LYS A 102 -11.22 -12.77 -16.20
CA LYS A 102 -12.33 -13.24 -15.35
C LYS A 102 -13.27 -12.14 -14.88
N ASP A 103 -14.54 -12.50 -14.92
CA ASP A 103 -15.74 -11.73 -14.65
C ASP A 103 -15.68 -10.88 -13.39
N VAL A 104 -16.32 -9.72 -13.47
CA VAL A 104 -16.61 -8.84 -12.33
C VAL A 104 -17.37 -9.66 -11.29
N VAL A 105 -16.71 -10.05 -10.20
CA VAL A 105 -17.42 -10.54 -9.02
C VAL A 105 -17.98 -9.31 -8.32
N GLU A 106 -19.22 -8.98 -8.65
CA GLU A 106 -20.00 -7.98 -7.94
C GLU A 106 -20.09 -8.41 -6.47
N PHE A 107 -19.45 -7.65 -5.58
CA PHE A 107 -19.54 -7.89 -4.14
C PHE A 107 -20.99 -7.67 -3.71
N ASN A 108 -21.74 -8.75 -3.58
CA ASN A 108 -23.11 -8.71 -3.09
C ASN A 108 -23.08 -9.03 -1.58
N PRO A 109 -23.13 -8.02 -0.70
CA PRO A 109 -23.09 -8.28 0.74
C PRO A 109 -24.31 -9.13 1.14
N PRO A 110 -24.14 -10.10 2.07
CA PRO A 110 -25.27 -10.88 2.55
C PRO A 110 -26.31 -9.94 3.16
N LYS A 111 -27.56 -10.04 2.67
CA LYS A 111 -28.68 -9.32 3.27
C LYS A 111 -28.82 -9.78 4.71
N SER A 112 -28.65 -8.84 5.64
CA SER A 112 -28.95 -9.06 7.06
C SER A 112 -30.43 -9.41 7.19
N SER A 113 -30.74 -10.69 7.32
CA SER A 113 -32.04 -11.19 7.76
C SER A 113 -32.10 -11.06 9.28
N PHE A 114 -32.35 -9.84 9.76
CA PHE A 114 -32.88 -9.65 11.11
C PHE A 114 -34.39 -9.88 11.02
N GLU A 115 -34.80 -11.15 11.10
CA GLU A 115 -36.18 -11.52 11.31
C GLU A 115 -36.60 -10.97 12.68
N ARG A 116 -37.54 -10.02 12.68
CA ARG A 116 -38.30 -9.65 13.86
C ARG A 116 -39.18 -10.83 14.23
N GLY A 117 -38.81 -11.52 15.30
CA GLY A 117 -39.66 -12.46 16.02
C GLY A 117 -40.01 -11.87 17.38
N ALA A 118 -41.32 -11.87 17.67
CA ALA A 118 -42.04 -11.40 18.87
C ALA A 118 -42.37 -9.89 18.92
#